data_AF-A0A142YMR5-F1
#
_entry.id   AF-A0A142YMR5-F1
#
_cell.length_a   1.000
_cell.length_b   1.000
_cell.length_c   1.000
_cell.angle_alpha   90.00
_cell.angle_beta   90.00
_cell.angle_gamma   90.00
#
_symmetry.space_group_name_H-M   'P 1'
#
loop_
_entity.id
_entity.type
_entity.pdbx_description
1 polymer ?
#
loop_
_entity_poly.entity_id
_entity_poly.type
_entity_poly.pdbx_seq_one_letter_code
_entity_poly.pdbx_strand_id
1 'polypeptide(L)'
;MAERYADVLIVTVNPHETTALSKALSLATGQPHAPKTIGKRVYNDFGTLNGASIFHLLTEMGSGGRGGSQRSVDMAIDTINPEVVIAVGIAFGVDEKKQKIGDILISSQLWTYELRRVGTEEGKEIVPRGDKPHASTRLINFFENFNQLKWEGAKAKAGLILTGDKLIDNIDYRNELLKYEGEAIGGEMEGAGVYIACEENKVDWIVIKAICDWADGKKNLRKNQRQAKAAANAAAFVAEALKSFVLIEKSPRSESAKAHPPAISVDALDETRRKSDLKTLTVLFGLMPRPLVSHFLEEANEDRWIYDILTEVEPAEKYVGSAMIHFYDQQLKARVDGFFKYWLQTQEDSAGFFEDPLSTGIARRVHWSREPTDFDKRYPRFHKRVKLAYESFKQLNAYLRDNFPELDLESLDRGGVARYVEWTDEIKREVAEIRKSLLKEKQKDNEGRSASAGETLESDGAT
;
A
#
# COMPACT_ATOMS: atom_id res chain seq x y z
N MET A 1 -13.02 8.55 35.45
CA MET A 1 -11.95 8.68 34.43
C MET A 1 -12.21 7.60 33.40
N ALA A 2 -12.34 7.95 32.13
CA ALA A 2 -12.44 6.95 31.07
C ALA A 2 -11.20 6.04 31.11
N GLU A 3 -11.38 4.75 30.87
CA GLU A 3 -10.27 3.81 30.75
C GLU A 3 -9.34 4.26 29.62
N ARG A 4 -8.05 4.45 29.90
CA ARG A 4 -7.05 4.85 28.89
C ARG A 4 -6.65 3.62 28.09
N TYR A 5 -6.98 3.60 26.81
CA TYR A 5 -6.66 2.50 25.89
C TYR A 5 -5.37 2.76 25.11
N ALA A 6 -5.22 3.99 24.62
CA ALA A 6 -4.08 4.41 23.83
C ALA A 6 -3.24 5.44 24.59
N ASP A 7 -1.92 5.36 24.46
CA ASP A 7 -1.02 6.44 24.87
C ASP A 7 -0.78 7.38 23.67
N VAL A 8 -0.61 6.82 22.48
CA VAL A 8 -0.43 7.54 21.21
C VAL A 8 -1.51 7.14 20.21
N LEU A 9 -2.21 8.12 19.65
CA LEU A 9 -3.10 7.97 18.52
C LEU A 9 -2.44 8.53 17.25
N ILE A 10 -2.31 7.71 16.22
CA ILE A 10 -1.81 8.13 14.91
C ILE A 10 -2.98 8.19 13.93
N VAL A 11 -3.06 9.27 13.16
CA VAL A 11 -4.18 9.54 12.26
C VAL A 11 -3.69 9.53 10.82
N THR A 12 -4.38 8.78 9.94
CA THR A 12 -4.19 8.82 8.49
C THR A 12 -5.52 9.00 7.76
N VAL A 13 -5.46 9.25 6.46
CA VAL A 13 -6.64 9.63 5.65
C VAL A 13 -6.78 8.74 4.43
N ASN A 14 -5.70 8.58 3.67
CA ASN A 14 -5.76 7.88 2.39
C ASN A 14 -5.06 6.51 2.42
N PRO A 15 -5.37 5.60 1.48
CA PRO A 15 -4.81 4.25 1.49
C PRO A 15 -3.28 4.20 1.45
N HIS A 16 -2.61 5.12 0.76
CA HIS A 16 -1.15 5.15 0.72
C HIS A 16 -0.56 5.43 2.11
N GLU A 17 -1.15 6.38 2.83
CA GLU A 17 -0.77 6.71 4.21
C GLU A 17 -1.02 5.55 5.16
N THR A 18 -2.23 4.97 5.14
CA THR A 18 -2.59 3.85 6.00
C THR A 18 -1.71 2.62 5.74
N THR A 19 -1.48 2.27 4.47
CA THR A 19 -0.60 1.15 4.11
C THR A 19 0.84 1.40 4.55
N ALA A 20 1.37 2.60 4.33
CA ALA A 20 2.71 2.97 4.74
C ALA A 20 2.87 2.92 6.27
N LEU A 21 1.93 3.52 7.01
CA LEU A 21 1.94 3.52 8.47
C LEU A 21 1.84 2.11 9.03
N SER A 22 0.90 1.31 8.51
CA SER A 22 0.74 -0.07 8.95
C SER A 22 2.02 -0.87 8.76
N LYS A 23 2.69 -0.73 7.61
CA LYS A 23 3.97 -1.38 7.36
C LYS A 23 5.04 -0.92 8.34
N ALA A 24 5.20 0.40 8.51
CA ALA A 24 6.23 0.98 9.37
C ALA A 24 6.05 0.58 10.84
N LEU A 25 4.84 0.69 11.37
CA LEU A 25 4.55 0.33 12.77
C LEU A 25 4.63 -1.17 13.01
N SER A 26 4.13 -2.01 12.10
CA SER A 26 4.23 -3.47 12.27
C SER A 26 5.69 -3.94 12.29
N LEU A 27 6.56 -3.32 11.48
CA LEU A 27 8.00 -3.55 11.54
C LEU A 27 8.62 -3.04 12.85
N ALA A 28 8.14 -1.91 13.36
CA ALA A 28 8.65 -1.32 14.59
C ALA A 28 8.27 -2.16 15.83
N THR A 29 7.03 -2.65 15.90
CA THR A 29 6.48 -3.41 17.03
C THR A 29 6.75 -4.92 16.92
N GLY A 30 7.10 -5.42 15.73
CA GLY A 30 7.33 -6.85 15.47
C GLY A 30 6.04 -7.66 15.36
N GLN A 31 4.88 -7.03 15.23
CA GLN A 31 3.57 -7.69 15.13
C GLN A 31 2.62 -6.89 14.23
N PRO A 32 1.65 -7.53 13.56
CA PRO A 32 0.62 -6.81 12.82
C PRO A 32 -0.31 -6.07 13.78
N HIS A 33 -1.08 -5.12 13.23
CA HIS A 33 -2.15 -4.49 14.01
C HIS A 33 -3.33 -5.44 14.22
N ALA A 34 -4.06 -5.23 15.30
CA ALA A 34 -5.35 -5.85 15.57
C ALA A 34 -6.47 -4.79 15.49
N PRO A 35 -7.49 -4.96 14.62
CA PRO A 35 -8.63 -4.06 14.61
C PRO A 35 -9.44 -4.21 15.91
N LYS A 36 -9.79 -3.08 16.52
CA LYS A 36 -10.61 -2.98 17.74
C LYS A 36 -11.75 -2.00 17.51
N THR A 37 -12.98 -2.48 17.60
CA THR A 37 -14.17 -1.63 17.60
C THR A 37 -14.40 -1.10 19.01
N ILE A 38 -14.24 0.20 19.22
CA ILE A 38 -14.46 0.86 20.52
C ILE A 38 -15.41 2.03 20.28
N GLY A 39 -16.53 2.04 20.99
CA GLY A 39 -17.61 2.98 20.73
C GLY A 39 -18.16 2.86 19.31
N LYS A 40 -18.11 3.95 18.54
CA LYS A 40 -18.65 4.02 17.17
C LYS A 40 -17.57 3.91 16.08
N ARG A 41 -16.32 3.60 16.45
CA ARG A 41 -15.18 3.61 15.52
C ARG A 41 -14.36 2.34 15.63
N VAL A 42 -13.66 2.03 14.55
CA VAL A 42 -12.65 0.98 14.49
C VAL A 42 -11.28 1.64 14.59
N TYR A 43 -10.47 1.13 15.50
CA TYR A 43 -9.08 1.50 15.67
C TYR A 43 -8.19 0.32 15.32
N ASN A 44 -6.97 0.59 14.88
CA ASN A 44 -5.98 -0.46 14.68
C ASN A 44 -4.96 -0.38 15.82
N ASP A 45 -4.94 -1.40 16.68
CA ASP A 45 -4.01 -1.51 17.80
C ASP A 45 -2.70 -2.15 17.32
N PHE A 46 -1.61 -1.39 17.37
CA PHE A 46 -0.27 -1.87 16.98
C PHE A 46 0.52 -2.45 18.16
N GLY A 47 -0.04 -2.44 19.37
CA GLY A 47 0.63 -2.82 20.61
C GLY A 47 1.44 -1.68 21.19
N THR A 48 2.65 -1.96 21.66
CA THR A 48 3.46 -0.96 22.38
C THR A 48 4.81 -0.70 21.71
N LEU A 49 5.25 0.56 21.75
CA LEU A 49 6.62 0.98 21.44
C LEU A 49 7.17 1.73 22.65
N ASN A 50 8.31 1.28 23.17
CA ASN A 50 8.93 1.87 24.37
C ASN A 50 7.94 2.04 25.54
N GLY A 51 7.05 1.06 25.71
CA GLY A 51 6.03 1.04 26.75
C GLY A 51 4.76 1.84 26.45
N ALA A 52 4.72 2.70 25.43
CA ALA A 52 3.53 3.46 25.04
C ALA A 52 2.63 2.65 24.10
N SER A 53 1.33 2.55 24.37
CA SER A 53 0.36 1.89 23.48
C SER A 53 0.04 2.75 22.24
N ILE A 54 0.10 2.14 21.06
CA ILE A 54 0.00 2.81 19.76
C ILE A 54 -1.28 2.37 19.05
N PHE A 55 -2.19 3.31 18.87
CA PHE A 55 -3.43 3.10 18.13
C PHE A 55 -3.43 3.94 16.86
N HIS A 56 -4.10 3.46 15.82
CA HIS A 56 -4.27 4.17 14.56
C HIS A 56 -5.76 4.34 14.23
N LEU A 57 -6.10 5.54 13.77
CA LEU A 57 -7.43 5.92 13.28
C LEU A 57 -7.36 6.37 11.82
N LEU A 58 -8.25 5.82 11.01
CA LEU A 58 -8.54 6.31 9.66
C LEU A 58 -9.62 7.39 9.72
N THR A 59 -9.40 8.49 9.01
CA THR A 59 -10.33 9.61 8.86
C THR A 59 -10.68 9.85 7.40
N GLU A 60 -11.75 10.60 7.14
CA GLU A 60 -12.04 11.13 5.80
C GLU A 60 -11.17 12.38 5.55
N MET A 61 -11.01 12.72 4.27
CA MET A 61 -10.22 13.86 3.84
C MET A 61 -10.80 15.19 4.33
N GLY A 62 -9.93 16.10 4.77
CA GLY A 62 -10.33 17.40 5.30
C GLY A 62 -10.52 17.44 6.82
N SER A 63 -10.64 18.65 7.34
CA SER A 63 -10.88 18.92 8.76
C SER A 63 -12.35 18.76 9.15
N GLY A 64 -13.25 19.27 8.31
CA GLY A 64 -14.70 19.24 8.52
C GLY A 64 -15.39 17.98 7.96
N GLY A 65 -16.71 17.90 8.17
CA GLY A 65 -17.54 16.79 7.68
C GLY A 65 -17.77 15.68 8.71
N ARG A 66 -18.54 14.66 8.31
CA ARG A 66 -18.97 13.59 9.24
C ARG A 66 -17.83 12.66 9.65
N GLY A 67 -16.91 12.36 8.73
CA GLY A 67 -15.72 11.57 9.00
C GLY A 67 -14.41 12.36 8.96
N GLY A 68 -14.45 13.69 8.78
CA GLY A 68 -13.25 14.53 8.78
C GLY A 68 -12.46 14.46 10.08
N SER A 69 -11.24 15.00 10.06
CA SER A 69 -10.28 14.82 11.15
C SER A 69 -10.80 15.38 12.48
N GLN A 70 -11.49 16.52 12.50
CA GLN A 70 -11.97 17.16 13.73
C GLN A 70 -12.89 16.24 14.53
N ARG A 71 -14.00 15.81 13.94
CA ARG A 71 -14.96 14.96 14.65
C ARG A 71 -14.40 13.57 14.92
N SER A 72 -13.53 13.08 14.05
CA SER A 72 -12.95 11.75 14.21
C SER A 72 -11.97 11.67 15.37
N VAL A 73 -11.09 12.66 15.49
CA VAL A 73 -10.12 12.75 16.57
C VAL A 73 -10.81 13.07 17.90
N ASP A 74 -11.77 13.98 17.92
CA ASP A 74 -12.56 14.31 19.11
C ASP A 74 -13.25 13.07 19.70
N MET A 75 -13.94 12.30 18.85
CA MET A 75 -14.54 11.02 19.27
C MET A 75 -13.49 10.00 19.74
N ALA A 76 -12.29 10.00 19.17
CA ALA A 76 -11.21 9.12 19.59
C ALA A 76 -10.65 9.53 20.95
N ILE A 77 -10.53 10.83 21.20
CA ILE A 77 -10.11 11.35 22.50
C ILE A 77 -11.09 10.91 23.59
N ASP A 78 -12.39 11.07 23.35
CA ASP A 78 -13.44 10.62 24.28
C ASP A 78 -13.44 9.12 24.54
N THR A 79 -13.13 8.30 23.52
CA THR A 79 -13.34 6.84 23.59
C THR A 79 -12.09 6.05 23.97
N ILE A 80 -10.89 6.49 23.54
CA ILE A 80 -9.63 5.78 23.79
C ILE A 80 -8.61 6.60 24.60
N ASN A 81 -8.91 7.88 24.88
CA ASN A 81 -8.19 8.77 25.81
C ASN A 81 -6.66 8.81 25.59
N PRO A 82 -6.18 9.13 24.37
CA PRO A 82 -4.76 9.25 24.06
C PRO A 82 -4.13 10.45 24.77
N GLU A 83 -2.84 10.37 25.06
CA GLU A 83 -2.05 11.51 25.54
C GLU A 83 -1.50 12.35 24.37
N VAL A 84 -1.22 11.68 23.25
CA VAL A 84 -0.63 12.30 22.07
C VAL A 84 -1.41 11.91 20.81
N VAL A 85 -1.66 12.88 19.93
CA VAL A 85 -2.18 12.67 18.58
C VAL A 85 -1.15 13.08 17.52
N ILE A 86 -0.85 12.19 16.59
CA ILE A 86 0.10 12.44 15.49
C ILE A 86 -0.63 12.27 14.16
N ALA A 87 -0.79 13.35 13.41
CA ALA A 87 -1.34 13.27 12.06
C ALA A 87 -0.23 12.96 11.06
N VAL A 88 -0.26 11.76 10.47
CA VAL A 88 0.78 11.27 9.56
C VAL A 88 0.25 11.18 8.15
N GLY A 89 1.03 11.60 7.15
CA GLY A 89 0.59 11.45 5.78
C GLY A 89 1.39 12.22 4.73
N ILE A 90 0.69 12.68 3.70
CA ILE A 90 1.27 13.41 2.57
C ILE A 90 0.88 14.89 2.58
N ALA A 91 1.71 15.72 1.94
CA ALA A 91 1.53 17.16 1.83
C ALA A 91 2.02 17.66 0.46
N PHE A 92 1.68 18.90 0.11
CA PHE A 92 2.34 19.60 -0.98
C PHE A 92 3.53 20.42 -0.46
N GLY A 93 4.56 20.58 -1.31
CA GLY A 93 5.67 21.49 -1.10
C GLY A 93 5.45 22.85 -1.76
N VAL A 94 6.26 23.84 -1.41
CA VAL A 94 6.11 25.24 -1.85
C VAL A 94 7.34 25.79 -2.58
N ASP A 95 8.50 25.14 -2.49
CA ASP A 95 9.75 25.57 -3.12
C ASP A 95 10.53 24.38 -3.72
N GLU A 96 10.29 24.09 -5.01
CA GLU A 96 10.94 23.00 -5.76
C GLU A 96 12.47 23.11 -5.82
N LYS A 97 13.03 24.30 -5.58
CA LYS A 97 14.48 24.51 -5.60
C LYS A 97 15.14 24.06 -4.30
N LYS A 98 14.39 24.06 -3.19
CA LYS A 98 14.90 23.75 -1.83
C LYS A 98 14.37 22.44 -1.26
N GLN A 99 13.31 21.91 -1.85
CA GLN A 99 12.57 20.75 -1.38
C GLN A 99 12.56 19.66 -2.45
N LYS A 100 12.31 18.42 -2.04
CA LYS A 100 12.16 17.27 -2.94
C LYS A 100 10.92 16.45 -2.59
N ILE A 101 10.39 15.74 -3.57
CA ILE A 101 9.35 14.73 -3.32
C ILE A 101 9.87 13.68 -2.33
N GLY A 102 9.15 13.53 -1.22
CA GLY A 102 9.48 12.67 -0.09
C GLY A 102 10.18 13.37 1.07
N ASP A 103 10.56 14.65 0.96
CA ASP A 103 11.04 15.42 2.12
C ASP A 103 9.91 15.51 3.16
N ILE A 104 10.27 15.40 4.44
CA ILE A 104 9.35 15.36 5.57
C ILE A 104 9.20 16.77 6.17
N LEU A 105 7.95 17.12 6.47
CA LEU A 105 7.52 18.35 7.10
C LEU A 105 7.02 18.02 8.51
N ILE A 106 7.61 18.67 9.51
CA ILE A 106 7.21 18.54 10.92
C ILE A 106 6.56 19.88 11.31
N SER A 107 5.31 19.87 11.78
CA SER A 107 4.66 21.12 12.17
C SER A 107 5.29 21.68 13.45
N SER A 108 5.93 22.85 13.37
CA SER A 108 6.14 23.69 14.56
C SER A 108 4.90 24.54 14.81
N GLN A 109 4.27 25.02 13.74
CA GLN A 109 3.05 25.82 13.77
C GLN A 109 2.15 25.43 12.59
N LEU A 110 0.84 25.58 12.74
CA LEU A 110 -0.10 25.53 11.62
C LEU A 110 -0.61 26.93 11.30
N TRP A 111 -0.93 27.19 10.04
CA TRP A 111 -1.80 28.31 9.68
C TRP A 111 -3.07 27.80 8.99
N THR A 112 -4.21 28.04 9.63
CA THR A 112 -5.53 27.69 9.12
C THR A 112 -5.99 28.73 8.11
N TYR A 113 -5.90 28.42 6.81
CA TYR A 113 -6.16 29.43 5.78
C TYR A 113 -7.64 29.60 5.42
N GLU A 114 -8.55 28.82 6.02
CA GLU A 114 -9.97 28.81 5.68
C GLU A 114 -10.73 30.05 6.15
N LEU A 115 -10.49 30.50 7.38
CA LEU A 115 -11.22 31.64 7.94
C LEU A 115 -10.67 32.94 7.35
N ARG A 116 -11.50 33.66 6.59
CA ARG A 116 -11.14 34.92 5.95
C ARG A 116 -12.33 35.86 5.94
N ARG A 117 -12.07 37.17 6.08
CA ARG A 117 -13.03 38.20 5.66
C ARG A 117 -12.84 38.45 4.17
N VAL A 118 -13.92 38.37 3.41
CA VAL A 118 -13.98 38.82 2.02
C VAL A 118 -14.62 40.21 1.98
N GLY A 119 -13.96 41.19 1.37
CA GLY A 119 -14.39 42.58 1.32
C GLY A 119 -14.25 43.20 -0.07
N THR A 120 -14.72 44.44 -0.21
CA THR A 120 -14.70 45.21 -1.47
C THR A 120 -13.74 46.41 -1.43
N GLU A 121 -13.05 46.63 -0.31
CA GLU A 121 -12.08 47.70 -0.14
C GLU A 121 -10.74 47.30 -0.77
N GLU A 122 -10.20 48.17 -1.61
CA GLU A 122 -8.92 47.95 -2.28
C GLU A 122 -7.80 47.70 -1.26
N GLY A 123 -7.07 46.59 -1.41
CA GLY A 123 -6.03 46.15 -0.47
C GLY A 123 -6.56 45.46 0.79
N LYS A 124 -7.88 45.28 0.93
CA LYS A 124 -8.53 44.48 2.00
C LYS A 124 -9.64 43.58 1.46
N GLU A 125 -9.48 43.13 0.23
CA GLU A 125 -10.37 42.19 -0.44
C GLU A 125 -10.39 40.85 0.30
N ILE A 126 -9.23 40.43 0.81
CA ILE A 126 -9.07 39.26 1.65
C ILE A 126 -8.27 39.64 2.90
N VAL A 127 -8.88 39.46 4.07
CA VAL A 127 -8.20 39.63 5.37
C VAL A 127 -8.21 38.29 6.09
N PRO A 128 -7.06 37.66 6.35
CA PRO A 128 -6.97 36.43 7.12
C PRO A 128 -7.66 36.55 8.49
N ARG A 129 -8.33 35.48 8.90
CA ARG A 129 -8.92 35.28 10.23
C ARG A 129 -8.48 33.90 10.74
N GLY A 130 -8.73 33.64 12.01
CA GLY A 130 -8.35 32.38 12.64
C GLY A 130 -6.92 32.37 13.17
N ASP A 131 -6.58 31.24 13.77
CA ASP A 131 -5.40 31.11 14.61
C ASP A 131 -4.20 30.54 13.86
N LYS A 132 -3.03 30.72 14.49
CA LYS A 132 -1.76 30.09 14.11
C LYS A 132 -1.27 29.20 15.26
N PRO A 133 -1.96 28.08 15.54
CA PRO A 133 -1.66 27.29 16.71
C PRO A 133 -0.28 26.65 16.60
N HIS A 134 0.45 26.66 17.72
CA HIS A 134 1.75 26.04 17.83
C HIS A 134 1.58 24.58 18.26
N ALA A 135 2.28 23.65 17.60
CA ALA A 135 2.27 22.25 18.03
C ALA A 135 2.95 22.10 19.39
N SER A 136 2.71 20.98 20.08
CA SER A 136 3.27 20.75 21.42
C SER A 136 4.79 20.88 21.41
N THR A 137 5.34 21.77 22.26
CA THR A 137 6.79 21.99 22.35
C THR A 137 7.54 20.71 22.70
N ARG A 138 6.93 19.83 23.50
CA ARG A 138 7.47 18.50 23.84
C ARG A 138 7.59 17.62 22.59
N LEU A 139 6.56 17.59 21.74
CA LEU A 139 6.58 16.78 20.52
C LEU A 139 7.55 17.34 19.48
N ILE A 140 7.59 18.66 19.30
CA ILE A 140 8.56 19.31 18.43
C ILE A 140 9.98 18.95 18.89
N ASN A 141 10.27 19.13 20.18
CA ASN A 141 11.57 18.77 20.74
C ASN A 141 11.91 17.28 20.52
N PHE A 142 10.95 16.37 20.76
CA PHE A 142 11.13 14.94 20.56
C PHE A 142 11.52 14.59 19.10
N PHE A 143 10.74 15.07 18.13
CA PHE A 143 10.96 14.74 16.73
C PHE A 143 12.16 15.47 16.13
N GLU A 144 12.47 16.70 16.55
CA GLU A 144 13.67 17.40 16.10
C GLU A 144 14.96 16.77 16.66
N ASN A 145 14.97 16.34 17.92
CA ASN A 145 16.11 15.60 18.46
C ASN A 145 16.30 14.27 17.73
N PHE A 146 15.22 13.52 17.46
CA PHE A 146 15.33 12.30 16.67
C PHE A 146 15.88 12.58 15.27
N ASN A 147 15.36 13.61 14.60
CA ASN A 147 15.82 14.04 13.29
C ASN A 147 17.33 14.36 13.27
N GLN A 148 17.81 15.09 14.27
CA GLN A 148 19.21 15.52 14.33
C GLN A 148 20.18 14.40 14.73
N LEU A 149 19.75 13.48 15.59
CA LEU A 149 20.64 12.52 16.24
C LEU A 149 20.59 11.11 15.65
N LYS A 150 19.49 10.73 14.99
CA LYS A 150 19.23 9.33 14.61
C LYS A 150 18.66 9.13 13.21
N TRP A 151 17.92 10.10 12.68
CA TRP A 151 17.26 9.93 11.39
C TRP A 151 18.25 10.01 10.22
N GLU A 152 18.31 8.94 9.42
CA GLU A 152 19.19 8.85 8.25
C GLU A 152 18.41 8.83 6.91
N GLY A 153 17.09 8.98 6.96
CA GLY A 153 16.21 8.91 5.80
C GLY A 153 16.08 10.23 5.04
N ALA A 154 14.88 10.46 4.48
CA ALA A 154 14.61 11.67 3.69
C ALA A 154 14.74 12.94 4.55
N LYS A 155 15.17 14.05 3.95
CA LYS A 155 15.34 15.32 4.65
C LYS A 155 14.05 15.69 5.41
N ALA A 156 14.14 15.86 6.72
CA ALA A 156 13.03 16.33 7.55
C ALA A 156 13.29 17.75 8.07
N LYS A 157 12.26 18.60 8.04
CA LYS A 157 12.34 20.00 8.47
C LYS A 157 11.12 20.39 9.29
N ALA A 158 11.35 21.02 10.44
CA ALA A 158 10.32 21.67 11.23
C ALA A 158 9.97 23.07 10.68
N GLY A 159 8.69 23.45 10.73
CA GLY A 159 8.24 24.78 10.31
C GLY A 159 6.73 24.94 10.25
N LEU A 160 6.30 26.09 9.71
CA LEU A 160 4.89 26.42 9.53
C LEU A 160 4.28 25.60 8.38
N ILE A 161 3.17 24.91 8.65
CA ILE A 161 2.41 24.14 7.64
C ILE A 161 1.05 24.80 7.40
N LEU A 162 0.70 25.01 6.14
CA LEU A 162 -0.61 25.50 5.70
C LEU A 162 -1.64 24.38 5.86
N THR A 163 -2.81 24.66 6.43
CA THR A 163 -3.89 23.67 6.58
C THR A 163 -5.26 24.25 6.23
N GLY A 164 -6.07 23.46 5.52
CA GLY A 164 -7.44 23.82 5.14
C GLY A 164 -8.12 22.77 4.26
N ASP A 165 -9.43 22.90 4.05
CA ASP A 165 -10.27 21.85 3.45
C ASP A 165 -10.18 21.77 1.92
N LYS A 166 -9.38 22.65 1.28
CA LYS A 166 -9.20 22.64 -0.17
C LYS A 166 -8.02 21.76 -0.57
N LEU A 167 -8.25 20.84 -1.50
CA LEU A 167 -7.17 20.21 -2.22
C LEU A 167 -6.53 21.25 -3.15
N ILE A 168 -5.39 21.80 -2.78
CA ILE A 168 -4.73 22.81 -3.61
C ILE A 168 -4.03 22.14 -4.80
N ASP A 169 -4.47 22.50 -6.00
CA ASP A 169 -3.89 22.12 -7.28
C ASP A 169 -3.76 23.32 -8.22
N ASN A 170 -3.60 24.51 -7.65
CA ASN A 170 -3.48 25.77 -8.36
C ASN A 170 -2.29 26.57 -7.81
N ILE A 171 -1.28 26.81 -8.67
CA ILE A 171 -0.04 27.47 -8.28
C ILE A 171 -0.28 28.93 -7.85
N ASP A 172 -1.23 29.63 -8.47
CA ASP A 172 -1.54 31.03 -8.18
C ASP A 172 -2.20 31.15 -6.80
N TYR A 173 -3.16 30.28 -6.50
CA TYR A 173 -3.78 30.21 -5.18
C TYR A 173 -2.76 29.84 -4.10
N ARG A 174 -1.91 28.83 -4.34
CA ARG A 174 -0.80 28.49 -3.42
C ARG A 174 0.10 29.69 -3.18
N ASN A 175 0.51 30.39 -4.24
CA ASN A 175 1.37 31.56 -4.13
C ASN A 175 0.66 32.74 -3.45
N GLU A 176 -0.66 32.88 -3.59
CA GLU A 176 -1.46 33.84 -2.83
C GLU A 176 -1.38 33.55 -1.32
N LEU A 177 -1.51 32.28 -0.91
CA LEU A 177 -1.34 31.88 0.50
C LEU A 177 0.06 32.28 1.02
N LEU A 178 1.10 32.07 0.20
CA LEU A 178 2.48 32.41 0.55
C LEU A 178 2.75 33.92 0.65
N LYS A 179 1.89 34.78 0.09
CA LYS A 179 1.98 36.24 0.34
C LYS A 179 1.64 36.59 1.78
N TYR A 180 0.80 35.80 2.45
CA TYR A 180 0.47 35.97 3.85
C TYR A 180 1.46 35.22 4.76
N GLU A 181 1.81 33.98 4.41
CA GLU A 181 2.74 33.14 5.17
C GLU A 181 3.94 32.70 4.32
N GLY A 182 4.88 33.62 4.09
CA GLY A 182 6.06 33.36 3.25
C GLY A 182 7.05 32.34 3.84
N GLU A 183 6.94 32.04 5.14
CA GLU A 183 7.78 31.06 5.84
C GLU A 183 7.20 29.63 5.82
N ALA A 184 6.01 29.44 5.25
CA ALA A 184 5.40 28.13 5.15
C ALA A 184 6.33 27.13 4.43
N ILE A 185 6.38 25.90 4.93
CA ILE A 185 7.20 24.83 4.35
C ILE A 185 6.38 23.84 3.52
N GLY A 186 5.06 23.97 3.49
CA GLY A 186 4.17 23.09 2.74
C GLY A 186 2.73 23.21 3.24
N GLY A 187 1.85 22.32 2.76
CA GLY A 187 0.47 22.28 3.26
C GLY A 187 -0.26 20.97 3.04
N GLU A 188 -1.34 20.81 3.80
CA GLU A 188 -2.17 19.60 3.90
C GLU A 188 -3.62 19.96 4.27
N MET A 189 -4.48 18.97 4.56
CA MET A 189 -5.93 19.19 4.68
C MET A 189 -6.55 18.80 6.04
N GLU A 190 -5.80 18.22 6.98
CA GLU A 190 -6.37 17.64 8.20
C GLU A 190 -5.93 18.32 9.50
N GLY A 191 -4.79 19.01 9.49
CA GLY A 191 -4.17 19.60 10.66
C GLY A 191 -5.10 20.55 11.43
N ALA A 192 -5.93 21.31 10.72
CA ALA A 192 -6.95 22.17 11.32
C ALA A 192 -7.88 21.38 12.29
N GLY A 193 -8.40 20.23 11.84
CA GLY A 193 -9.32 19.44 12.66
C GLY A 193 -8.60 18.70 13.79
N VAL A 194 -7.38 18.22 13.55
CA VAL A 194 -6.55 17.57 14.57
C VAL A 194 -6.27 18.54 15.71
N TYR A 195 -5.79 19.75 15.43
CA TYR A 195 -5.47 20.70 16.48
C TYR A 195 -6.74 21.12 17.25
N ILE A 196 -7.86 21.42 16.56
CA ILE A 196 -9.10 21.86 17.22
C ILE A 196 -9.57 20.79 18.21
N ALA A 197 -9.56 19.51 17.80
CA ALA A 197 -9.97 18.41 18.66
C ALA A 197 -9.02 18.22 19.87
N CYS A 198 -7.72 18.42 19.67
CA CYS A 198 -6.72 18.19 20.71
C CYS A 198 -6.63 19.36 21.72
N GLU A 199 -6.72 20.60 21.25
CA GLU A 199 -6.55 21.80 22.07
C GLU A 199 -7.61 21.89 23.18
N GLU A 200 -8.89 21.70 22.84
CA GLU A 200 -10.01 21.72 23.79
C GLU A 200 -9.86 20.61 24.85
N ASN A 201 -9.38 19.45 24.42
CA ASN A 201 -9.20 18.27 25.28
C ASN A 201 -7.84 18.23 25.99
N LYS A 202 -6.96 19.22 25.78
CA LYS A 202 -5.59 19.29 26.34
C LYS A 202 -4.75 18.04 26.02
N VAL A 203 -4.85 17.57 24.78
CA VAL A 203 -4.07 16.46 24.23
C VAL A 203 -2.92 17.02 23.40
N ASP A 204 -1.71 16.52 23.60
CA ASP A 204 -0.54 16.96 22.83
C ASP A 204 -0.71 16.54 21.35
N TRP A 205 -0.44 17.43 20.40
CA TRP A 205 -0.60 17.14 18.98
C TRP A 205 0.56 17.61 18.11
N ILE A 206 0.78 16.90 17.00
CA ILE A 206 1.72 17.29 15.95
C ILE A 206 1.28 16.73 14.58
N VAL A 207 1.59 17.47 13.52
CA VAL A 207 1.38 17.05 12.12
C VAL A 207 2.73 16.74 11.48
N ILE A 208 2.88 15.52 10.95
CA ILE A 208 4.09 15.06 10.27
C ILE A 208 3.70 14.52 8.91
N LYS A 209 4.05 15.24 7.85
CA LYS A 209 3.69 14.88 6.48
C LYS A 209 4.94 14.79 5.62
N ALA A 210 4.85 14.21 4.43
CA ALA A 210 5.93 14.29 3.44
C ALA A 210 5.42 14.77 2.08
N ILE A 211 6.28 15.45 1.33
CA ILE A 211 5.91 16.12 0.08
C ILE A 211 5.60 15.11 -1.02
N CYS A 212 4.38 15.10 -1.55
CA CYS A 212 3.97 14.27 -2.70
C CYS A 212 3.76 15.05 -4.00
N ASP A 213 3.46 16.35 -3.92
CA ASP A 213 3.30 17.24 -5.07
C ASP A 213 3.64 18.70 -4.72
N TRP A 214 3.39 19.61 -5.65
CA TRP A 214 3.73 21.03 -5.54
C TRP A 214 2.50 21.95 -5.56
N ALA A 215 1.28 21.40 -5.49
CA ALA A 215 0.05 22.18 -5.59
C ALA A 215 -0.01 23.11 -6.82
N ASP A 216 0.54 22.66 -7.95
CA ASP A 216 0.77 23.46 -9.17
C ASP A 216 -0.14 23.10 -10.35
N GLY A 217 -1.06 22.15 -10.16
CA GLY A 217 -1.97 21.64 -11.19
C GLY A 217 -1.36 20.60 -12.12
N LYS A 218 -0.06 20.28 -11.99
CA LYS A 218 0.64 19.31 -12.86
C LYS A 218 0.73 17.94 -12.17
N LYS A 219 -0.43 17.33 -11.92
CA LYS A 219 -0.53 16.13 -11.07
C LYS A 219 -0.41 14.77 -11.79
N ASN A 220 -0.25 14.73 -13.11
CA ASN A 220 -0.49 13.48 -13.87
C ASN A 220 0.71 12.53 -13.99
N LEU A 221 1.95 13.00 -13.92
CA LEU A 221 3.12 12.12 -13.98
C LEU A 221 3.42 11.48 -12.61
N ARG A 222 3.37 10.14 -12.57
CA ARG A 222 3.80 9.29 -11.44
C ARG A 222 3.14 9.61 -10.09
N LYS A 223 1.89 10.11 -10.08
CA LYS A 223 1.15 10.50 -8.87
C LYS A 223 1.21 9.45 -7.76
N ASN A 224 0.80 8.22 -8.06
CA ASN A 224 0.75 7.12 -7.08
C ASN A 224 2.14 6.80 -6.51
N GLN A 225 3.19 6.83 -7.34
CA GLN A 225 4.56 6.58 -6.86
C GLN A 225 5.05 7.69 -5.92
N ARG A 226 4.73 8.95 -6.23
CA ARG A 226 5.08 10.10 -5.38
C ARG A 226 4.33 10.05 -4.05
N GLN A 227 3.04 9.75 -4.07
CA GLN A 227 2.22 9.60 -2.86
C GLN A 227 2.70 8.43 -2.00
N ALA A 228 2.94 7.26 -2.60
CA ALA A 228 3.47 6.10 -1.89
C ALA A 228 4.85 6.37 -1.26
N LYS A 229 5.75 7.06 -1.99
CA LYS A 229 7.07 7.45 -1.46
C LYS A 229 6.94 8.41 -0.28
N ALA A 230 6.14 9.46 -0.42
CA ALA A 230 5.91 10.44 0.63
C ALA A 230 5.30 9.77 1.89
N ALA A 231 4.23 9.00 1.70
CA ALA A 231 3.59 8.26 2.79
C ALA A 231 4.59 7.33 3.51
N ALA A 232 5.40 6.58 2.76
CA ALA A 232 6.44 5.71 3.32
C ALA A 232 7.46 6.47 4.16
N ASN A 233 7.94 7.63 3.68
CA ASN A 233 8.92 8.43 4.40
C ASN A 233 8.34 9.00 5.71
N ALA A 234 7.13 9.58 5.68
CA ALA A 234 6.49 10.13 6.87
C ALA A 234 6.19 9.03 7.91
N ALA A 235 5.66 7.89 7.47
CA ALA A 235 5.40 6.73 8.32
C ALA A 235 6.68 6.15 8.95
N ALA A 236 7.74 5.97 8.16
CA ALA A 236 9.02 5.45 8.65
C ALA A 236 9.63 6.40 9.70
N PHE A 237 9.65 7.71 9.43
CA PHE A 237 10.14 8.71 10.38
C PHE A 237 9.42 8.63 11.73
N VAL A 238 8.08 8.56 11.74
CA VAL A 238 7.31 8.48 12.99
C VAL A 238 7.54 7.15 13.71
N ALA A 239 7.48 6.03 12.99
CA ALA A 239 7.66 4.71 13.59
C ALA A 239 9.07 4.54 14.18
N GLU A 240 10.11 4.99 13.47
CA GLU A 240 11.49 4.92 13.96
C GLU A 240 11.74 5.86 15.13
N ALA A 241 11.14 7.05 15.15
CA ALA A 241 11.23 7.97 16.27
C ALA A 241 10.61 7.35 17.54
N LEU A 242 9.39 6.82 17.44
CA LEU A 242 8.68 6.16 18.53
C LEU A 242 9.38 4.88 19.02
N LYS A 243 10.07 4.17 18.11
CA LYS A 243 10.90 3.00 18.46
C LYS A 243 12.23 3.39 19.12
N SER A 244 12.84 4.48 18.69
CA SER A 244 14.18 4.85 19.14
C SER A 244 14.18 5.61 20.46
N PHE A 245 13.20 6.50 20.65
CA PHE A 245 13.12 7.37 21.83
C PHE A 245 11.86 7.06 22.64
N VAL A 246 11.95 7.25 23.97
CA VAL A 246 10.80 7.11 24.87
C VAL A 246 9.98 8.40 24.81
N LEU A 247 8.78 8.33 24.22
CA LEU A 247 7.91 9.51 24.14
C LEU A 247 7.19 9.76 25.47
N ILE A 248 6.66 8.72 26.10
CA ILE A 248 5.84 8.78 27.32
C ILE A 248 6.54 7.96 28.40
N GLU A 249 7.04 8.63 29.43
CA GLU A 249 7.63 7.96 30.60
C GLU A 249 6.52 7.39 31.48
N LYS A 250 6.42 6.07 31.57
CA LYS A 250 5.54 5.43 32.56
C LYS A 250 6.25 5.46 33.92
N SER A 251 5.69 6.21 34.86
CA SER A 251 6.19 6.25 36.24
C SER A 251 6.07 4.85 36.86
N PRO A 252 7.04 4.36 37.68
CA PRO A 252 6.99 3.04 38.34
C PRO A 252 5.85 2.86 39.36
N ARG A 253 4.90 3.81 39.45
CA ARG A 253 3.68 3.71 40.25
C ARG A 253 2.44 3.66 39.35
N SER A 254 2.25 2.57 38.62
CA SER A 254 0.92 2.15 38.15
C SER A 254 0.81 0.67 37.76
N GLU A 255 1.58 -0.23 38.39
CA GLU A 255 1.38 -1.68 38.25
C GLU A 255 0.29 -2.25 39.19
N SER A 256 -0.53 -1.40 39.81
CA SER A 256 -1.68 -1.84 40.60
C SER A 256 -3.00 -1.47 39.93
N ALA A 257 -3.31 -2.16 38.82
CA ALA A 257 -4.65 -2.66 38.47
C ALA A 257 -4.66 -3.09 36.99
N LYS A 258 -4.50 -4.39 36.74
CA LYS A 258 -5.55 -5.26 36.14
C LYS A 258 -4.96 -6.63 35.81
N ALA A 259 -5.57 -7.65 36.40
CA ALA A 259 -5.40 -9.04 35.99
C ALA A 259 -5.77 -9.17 34.51
N HIS A 260 -4.84 -9.74 33.73
CA HIS A 260 -5.16 -10.32 32.43
C HIS A 260 -5.94 -11.64 32.67
N PRO A 261 -6.85 -12.04 31.76
CA PRO A 261 -7.45 -13.37 31.82
C PRO A 261 -6.33 -14.43 31.77
N PRO A 262 -6.54 -15.63 32.34
CA PRO A 262 -5.45 -16.57 32.60
C PRO A 262 -4.67 -16.85 31.33
N ALA A 263 -3.34 -16.79 31.45
CA ALA A 263 -2.43 -17.10 30.36
C ALA A 263 -2.78 -18.46 29.76
N ILE A 264 -3.03 -18.47 28.45
CA ILE A 264 -3.10 -19.68 27.64
C ILE A 264 -1.77 -20.42 27.85
N SER A 265 -1.82 -21.71 28.19
CA SER A 265 -0.60 -22.51 28.40
C SER A 265 0.28 -22.48 27.15
N VAL A 266 1.60 -22.61 27.31
CA VAL A 266 2.54 -22.62 26.18
C VAL A 266 2.15 -23.65 25.12
N ASP A 267 1.66 -24.81 25.55
CA ASP A 267 1.15 -25.85 24.65
C ASP A 267 -0.09 -25.40 23.86
N ALA A 268 -1.02 -24.69 24.51
CA ALA A 268 -2.22 -24.16 23.84
C ALA A 268 -1.90 -22.95 22.94
N LEU A 269 -0.84 -22.19 23.26
CA LEU A 269 -0.32 -21.12 22.42
C LEU A 269 0.31 -21.69 21.14
N ASP A 270 1.13 -22.75 21.27
CA ASP A 270 1.77 -23.41 20.14
C ASP A 270 0.74 -24.14 19.26
N GLU A 271 -0.29 -24.75 19.84
CA GLU A 271 -1.40 -25.32 19.08
C GLU A 271 -2.18 -24.23 18.31
N THR A 272 -2.37 -23.05 18.91
CA THR A 272 -3.05 -21.91 18.27
C THR A 272 -2.23 -21.35 17.10
N ARG A 273 -0.92 -21.18 17.31
CA ARG A 273 0.02 -20.75 16.26
C ARG A 273 0.05 -21.73 15.10
N ARG A 274 0.12 -23.02 15.42
CA ARG A 274 0.11 -24.11 14.45
C ARG A 274 -1.17 -24.14 13.61
N LYS A 275 -2.34 -23.94 14.24
CA LYS A 275 -3.63 -23.82 13.53
C LYS A 275 -3.66 -22.59 12.62
N SER A 276 -3.05 -21.49 13.03
CA SER A 276 -2.94 -20.29 12.20
C SER A 276 -2.07 -20.53 10.96
N ASP A 277 -0.89 -21.15 11.13
CA ASP A 277 -0.02 -21.49 10.01
C ASP A 277 -0.72 -22.42 9.02
N LEU A 278 -1.46 -23.42 9.53
CA LEU A 278 -2.28 -24.30 8.70
C LEU A 278 -3.33 -23.55 7.88
N LYS A 279 -4.06 -22.61 8.51
CA LYS A 279 -5.04 -21.79 7.80
C LYS A 279 -4.38 -20.97 6.69
N THR A 280 -3.24 -20.35 6.98
CA THR A 280 -2.47 -19.60 5.98
C THR A 280 -2.04 -20.50 4.82
N LEU A 281 -1.54 -21.71 5.12
CA LEU A 281 -1.12 -22.70 4.13
C LEU A 281 -2.29 -23.21 3.28
N THR A 282 -3.45 -23.47 3.87
CA THR A 282 -4.63 -23.91 3.13
C THR A 282 -5.04 -22.88 2.08
N VAL A 283 -5.03 -21.59 2.43
CA VAL A 283 -5.33 -20.52 1.46
C VAL A 283 -4.24 -20.45 0.40
N LEU A 284 -2.97 -20.40 0.81
CA LEU A 284 -1.85 -20.27 -0.12
C LEU A 284 -1.82 -21.39 -1.17
N PHE A 285 -1.91 -22.65 -0.74
CA PHE A 285 -1.87 -23.80 -1.64
C PHE A 285 -3.20 -24.08 -2.36
N GLY A 286 -4.31 -23.50 -1.89
CA GLY A 286 -5.55 -23.43 -2.65
C GLY A 286 -5.49 -22.45 -3.83
N LEU A 287 -4.69 -21.38 -3.70
CA LEU A 287 -4.42 -20.39 -4.76
C LEU A 287 -3.22 -20.78 -5.64
N MET A 288 -2.39 -21.71 -5.19
CA MET A 288 -1.16 -22.13 -5.88
C MET A 288 -1.08 -23.65 -5.97
N PRO A 289 -1.78 -24.26 -6.93
CA PRO A 289 -1.83 -25.72 -7.08
C PRO A 289 -0.44 -26.23 -7.46
N ARG A 290 0.10 -27.16 -6.68
CA ARG A 290 1.51 -27.56 -6.82
C ARG A 290 1.84 -28.21 -8.17
N PRO A 291 0.99 -29.06 -8.76
CA PRO A 291 1.26 -29.64 -10.08
C PRO A 291 1.42 -28.58 -11.16
N LEU A 292 0.64 -27.49 -11.11
CA LEU A 292 0.73 -26.40 -12.09
C LEU A 292 2.03 -25.62 -11.93
N VAL A 293 2.43 -25.31 -10.69
CA VAL A 293 3.70 -24.62 -10.41
C VAL A 293 4.90 -25.48 -10.83
N SER A 294 4.89 -26.78 -10.51
CA SER A 294 5.94 -27.70 -10.95
C SER A 294 6.02 -27.77 -12.46
N HIS A 295 4.88 -27.93 -13.13
CA HIS A 295 4.83 -27.99 -14.59
C HIS A 295 5.33 -26.69 -15.23
N PHE A 296 4.92 -25.53 -14.71
CA PHE A 296 5.41 -24.24 -15.20
C PHE A 296 6.93 -24.12 -15.09
N LEU A 297 7.53 -24.51 -13.96
CA LEU A 297 8.97 -24.40 -13.74
C LEU A 297 9.76 -25.38 -14.61
N GLU A 298 9.22 -26.58 -14.87
CA GLU A 298 9.77 -27.55 -15.81
C GLU A 298 9.76 -26.99 -17.24
N GLU A 299 8.63 -26.43 -17.66
CA GLU A 299 8.47 -25.85 -19.00
C GLU A 299 9.34 -24.60 -19.18
N ALA A 300 9.43 -23.74 -18.17
CA ALA A 300 10.28 -22.56 -18.18
C ALA A 300 11.77 -22.92 -18.29
N ASN A 301 12.19 -24.05 -17.71
CA ASN A 301 13.56 -24.56 -17.85
C ASN A 301 13.83 -25.06 -19.29
N GLU A 302 12.79 -25.43 -20.03
CA GLU A 302 12.84 -25.84 -21.43
C GLU A 302 12.45 -24.71 -22.41
N ASP A 303 12.61 -23.45 -22.00
CA ASP A 303 12.30 -22.25 -22.79
C ASP A 303 10.82 -22.16 -23.26
N ARG A 304 9.88 -22.74 -22.50
CA ARG A 304 8.44 -22.63 -22.74
C ARG A 304 7.78 -21.89 -21.59
N TRP A 305 7.12 -20.77 -21.89
CA TRP A 305 6.57 -19.88 -20.86
C TRP A 305 5.04 -19.90 -20.91
N ILE A 306 4.42 -20.45 -19.87
CA ILE A 306 2.97 -20.68 -19.84
C ILE A 306 2.28 -19.54 -19.08
N TYR A 307 1.75 -18.56 -19.80
CA TYR A 307 1.09 -17.38 -19.21
C TYR A 307 -0.20 -17.72 -18.47
N ASP A 308 -0.89 -18.76 -18.91
CA ASP A 308 -2.14 -19.23 -18.29
C ASP A 308 -1.91 -19.69 -16.85
N ILE A 309 -0.82 -20.41 -16.58
CA ILE A 309 -0.47 -20.86 -15.24
C ILE A 309 -0.02 -19.68 -14.37
N LEU A 310 0.73 -18.72 -14.92
CA LEU A 310 1.07 -17.50 -14.18
C LEU A 310 -0.17 -16.74 -13.74
N THR A 311 -1.16 -16.65 -14.63
CA THR A 311 -2.44 -15.99 -14.33
C THR A 311 -3.20 -16.72 -13.22
N GLU A 312 -3.23 -18.06 -13.26
CA GLU A 312 -3.85 -18.86 -12.19
C GLU A 312 -3.14 -18.72 -10.83
N VAL A 313 -1.82 -18.53 -10.84
CA VAL A 313 -1.00 -18.42 -9.61
C VAL A 313 -0.88 -16.96 -9.12
N GLU A 314 -1.21 -15.96 -9.94
CA GLU A 314 -1.16 -14.54 -9.59
C GLU A 314 -1.89 -14.19 -8.27
N PRO A 315 -3.07 -14.77 -7.94
CA PRO A 315 -3.71 -14.56 -6.64
C PRO A 315 -2.83 -15.01 -5.47
N ALA A 316 -2.06 -16.09 -5.63
CA ALA A 316 -1.13 -16.56 -4.61
C ALA A 316 0.05 -15.60 -4.42
N GLU A 317 0.57 -15.03 -5.51
CA GLU A 317 1.60 -13.99 -5.44
C GLU A 317 1.10 -12.75 -4.69
N LYS A 318 -0.13 -12.31 -5.00
CA LYS A 318 -0.81 -11.21 -4.29
C LYS A 318 -1.02 -11.56 -2.82
N TYR A 319 -1.36 -12.81 -2.52
CA TYR A 319 -1.57 -13.28 -1.17
C TYR A 319 -0.27 -13.29 -0.35
N VAL A 320 0.84 -13.76 -0.92
CA VAL A 320 2.17 -13.71 -0.28
C VAL A 320 2.72 -12.30 -0.18
N GLY A 321 2.43 -11.45 -1.17
CA GLY A 321 2.74 -10.02 -1.14
C GLY A 321 1.81 -9.21 -0.22
N SER A 322 0.74 -9.82 0.31
CA SER A 322 -0.24 -9.14 1.15
C SER A 322 0.29 -8.95 2.57
N ALA A 323 -0.12 -7.86 3.21
CA ALA A 323 0.18 -7.60 4.62
C ALA A 323 -0.48 -8.60 5.60
N MET A 324 -1.26 -9.56 5.10
CA MET A 324 -2.04 -10.52 5.88
C MET A 324 -1.34 -11.87 6.06
N ILE A 325 -0.26 -12.16 5.32
CA ILE A 325 0.44 -13.44 5.44
C ILE A 325 1.40 -13.41 6.64
N HIS A 326 1.15 -14.28 7.61
CA HIS A 326 2.05 -14.51 8.74
C HIS A 326 2.22 -16.02 8.95
N PHE A 327 3.47 -16.42 9.18
CA PHE A 327 3.83 -17.76 9.60
C PHE A 327 4.54 -17.65 10.95
N TYR A 328 4.02 -18.33 11.96
CA TYR A 328 4.65 -18.45 13.27
C TYR A 328 5.87 -19.37 13.19
N ASP A 329 5.79 -20.45 12.40
CA ASP A 329 6.93 -21.27 12.02
C ASP A 329 7.88 -20.49 11.11
N GLN A 330 9.05 -20.12 11.67
CA GLN A 330 10.07 -19.35 10.96
C GLN A 330 10.78 -20.16 9.87
N GLN A 331 10.88 -21.49 10.02
CA GLN A 331 11.46 -22.36 9.00
C GLN A 331 10.51 -22.51 7.80
N LEU A 332 9.21 -22.55 8.06
CA LEU A 332 8.17 -22.47 7.03
C LEU A 332 8.24 -21.13 6.31
N LYS A 333 8.24 -20.03 7.08
CA LYS A 333 8.32 -18.67 6.53
C LYS A 333 9.50 -18.51 5.58
N ALA A 334 10.69 -18.92 6.01
CA ALA A 334 11.90 -18.80 5.21
C ALA A 334 11.82 -19.58 3.89
N ARG A 335 11.11 -20.72 3.86
CA ARG A 335 10.92 -21.53 2.65
C ARG A 335 9.91 -20.92 1.69
N VAL A 336 8.80 -20.41 2.21
CA VAL A 336 7.81 -19.67 1.41
C VAL A 336 8.45 -18.41 0.80
N ASP A 337 9.12 -17.61 1.62
CA ASP A 337 9.84 -16.40 1.16
C ASP A 337 10.92 -16.76 0.13
N GLY A 338 11.68 -17.83 0.37
CA GLY A 338 12.73 -18.30 -0.52
C GLY A 338 12.19 -18.70 -1.89
N PHE A 339 11.10 -19.47 -1.93
CA PHE A 339 10.43 -19.85 -3.18
C PHE A 339 9.92 -18.62 -3.93
N PHE A 340 9.12 -17.77 -3.28
CA PHE A 340 8.50 -16.61 -3.95
C PHE A 340 9.52 -15.56 -4.40
N LYS A 341 10.64 -15.40 -3.67
CA LYS A 341 11.76 -14.56 -4.11
C LYS A 341 12.28 -15.00 -5.47
N TYR A 342 12.55 -16.29 -5.66
CA TYR A 342 13.08 -16.77 -6.94
C TYR A 342 11.99 -16.83 -8.01
N TRP A 343 10.76 -17.21 -7.67
CA TRP A 343 9.60 -17.19 -8.56
C TRP A 343 9.36 -15.81 -9.19
N LEU A 344 9.28 -14.74 -8.39
CA LEU A 344 9.08 -13.39 -8.94
C LEU A 344 10.26 -12.93 -9.78
N GLN A 345 11.49 -13.31 -9.38
CA GLN A 345 12.70 -13.01 -10.12
C GLN A 345 12.78 -13.70 -11.49
N THR A 346 12.17 -14.89 -11.68
CA THR A 346 12.12 -15.50 -13.02
C THR A 346 11.23 -14.70 -13.96
N GLN A 347 10.12 -14.16 -13.47
CA GLN A 347 9.21 -13.32 -14.24
C GLN A 347 9.84 -11.98 -14.62
N GLU A 348 10.55 -11.33 -13.69
CA GLU A 348 11.28 -10.09 -13.98
C GLU A 348 12.32 -10.29 -15.09
N ASP A 349 13.02 -11.43 -15.07
CA ASP A 349 14.07 -11.71 -16.05
C ASP A 349 13.52 -12.17 -17.40
N SER A 350 12.34 -12.79 -17.44
CA SER A 350 11.73 -13.32 -18.67
C SER A 350 11.24 -12.24 -19.65
N ALA A 351 11.19 -10.97 -19.23
CA ALA A 351 10.70 -9.87 -20.03
C ALA A 351 11.43 -9.75 -21.39
N GLY A 352 10.68 -9.96 -22.47
CA GLY A 352 11.20 -9.92 -23.85
C GLY A 352 11.87 -11.21 -24.34
N PHE A 353 11.80 -12.31 -23.57
CA PHE A 353 12.35 -13.61 -23.98
C PHE A 353 11.33 -14.50 -24.68
N PHE A 354 10.04 -14.31 -24.41
CA PHE A 354 8.98 -15.21 -24.89
C PHE A 354 7.87 -14.43 -25.57
N GLU A 355 7.40 -14.93 -26.72
CA GLU A 355 6.22 -14.41 -27.42
C GLU A 355 5.21 -15.53 -27.69
N ASP A 356 3.93 -15.18 -27.61
CA ASP A 356 2.80 -16.01 -28.00
C ASP A 356 2.01 -15.32 -29.11
N PRO A 357 2.51 -15.35 -30.35
CA PRO A 357 1.92 -14.60 -31.46
C PRO A 357 0.50 -15.09 -31.84
N LEU A 358 0.10 -16.26 -31.35
CA LEU A 358 -1.18 -16.88 -31.63
C LEU A 358 -2.15 -16.81 -30.45
N SER A 359 -1.76 -16.16 -29.35
CA SER A 359 -2.53 -16.07 -28.10
C SER A 359 -3.06 -17.43 -27.64
N THR A 360 -2.15 -18.42 -27.65
CA THR A 360 -2.39 -19.81 -27.25
C THR A 360 -2.21 -20.07 -25.75
N GLY A 361 -1.72 -19.09 -24.99
CA GLY A 361 -1.36 -19.21 -23.58
C GLY A 361 0.05 -19.77 -23.36
N ILE A 362 0.70 -20.28 -24.41
CA ILE A 362 2.04 -20.88 -24.37
C ILE A 362 2.97 -20.08 -25.27
N ALA A 363 3.88 -19.33 -24.65
CA ALA A 363 4.87 -18.54 -25.34
C ALA A 363 6.16 -19.33 -25.57
N ARG A 364 6.77 -19.10 -26.74
CA ARG A 364 8.05 -19.70 -27.11
C ARG A 364 9.13 -18.63 -27.13
N ARG A 365 10.37 -19.07 -26.93
CA ARG A 365 11.52 -18.19 -26.98
C ARG A 365 11.59 -17.44 -28.31
N VAL A 366 11.88 -16.14 -28.24
CA VAL A 366 12.21 -15.31 -29.39
C VAL A 366 13.72 -15.14 -29.56
N HIS A 367 14.18 -15.14 -30.80
CA HIS A 367 15.60 -15.06 -31.14
C HIS A 367 16.12 -13.61 -31.33
N TRP A 368 15.25 -12.60 -31.22
CA TRP A 368 15.56 -11.22 -31.59
C TRP A 368 15.43 -10.28 -30.39
N SER A 369 16.49 -10.15 -29.57
CA SER A 369 16.57 -9.00 -28.68
C SER A 369 17.09 -7.78 -29.45
N ARG A 370 16.53 -6.58 -29.21
CA ARG A 370 16.96 -5.33 -29.86
C ARG A 370 18.37 -4.88 -29.45
N GLU A 371 18.94 -5.48 -28.39
CA GLU A 371 20.32 -5.25 -27.93
C GLU A 371 20.94 -6.58 -27.45
N PRO A 372 21.76 -7.25 -28.28
CA PRO A 372 22.37 -8.55 -27.96
C PRO A 372 23.06 -8.62 -26.59
N THR A 373 23.63 -7.50 -26.15
CA THR A 373 24.38 -7.38 -24.88
C THR A 373 23.51 -7.44 -23.62
N ASP A 374 22.22 -7.12 -23.69
CA ASP A 374 21.29 -7.26 -22.55
C ASP A 374 20.76 -8.70 -22.44
N PHE A 375 20.42 -9.31 -23.58
CA PHE A 375 19.97 -10.70 -23.65
C PHE A 375 21.04 -11.68 -23.14
N ASP A 376 22.28 -11.55 -23.62
CA ASP A 376 23.39 -12.44 -23.23
C ASP A 376 23.70 -12.37 -21.72
N LYS A 377 23.36 -11.26 -21.05
CA LYS A 377 23.51 -11.09 -19.60
C LYS A 377 22.33 -11.64 -18.81
N ARG A 378 21.10 -11.39 -19.27
CA ARG A 378 19.87 -11.70 -18.54
C ARG A 378 19.43 -13.15 -18.72
N TYR A 379 19.70 -13.74 -19.88
CA TYR A 379 19.23 -15.09 -20.22
C TYR A 379 19.89 -16.21 -19.36
N PRO A 380 21.22 -16.20 -19.08
CA PRO A 380 21.79 -17.12 -18.10
C PRO A 380 21.27 -16.92 -16.67
N ARG A 381 20.95 -15.66 -16.32
CA ARG A 381 20.40 -15.30 -15.02
C ARG A 381 18.98 -15.82 -14.84
N PHE A 382 18.15 -15.73 -15.88
CA PHE A 382 16.82 -16.33 -15.94
C PHE A 382 16.87 -17.83 -15.66
N HIS A 383 17.65 -18.59 -16.43
CA HIS A 383 17.80 -20.04 -16.25
C HIS A 383 18.29 -20.42 -14.86
N LYS A 384 19.23 -19.63 -14.30
CA LYS A 384 19.68 -19.82 -12.92
C LYS A 384 18.54 -19.61 -11.91
N ARG A 385 17.70 -18.59 -12.10
CA ARG A 385 16.55 -18.29 -11.22
C ARG A 385 15.45 -19.34 -11.33
N VAL A 386 15.18 -19.87 -12.53
CA VAL A 386 14.21 -20.97 -12.73
C VAL A 386 14.63 -22.19 -11.94
N LYS A 387 15.90 -22.59 -12.02
CA LYS A 387 16.46 -23.70 -11.23
C LYS A 387 16.37 -23.46 -9.73
N LEU A 388 16.68 -22.24 -9.26
CA LEU A 388 16.58 -21.88 -7.84
C LEU A 388 15.13 -21.89 -7.35
N ALA A 389 14.18 -21.42 -8.16
CA ALA A 389 12.76 -21.47 -7.84
C ALA A 389 12.28 -22.92 -7.75
N TYR A 390 12.64 -23.78 -8.70
CA TYR A 390 12.28 -25.20 -8.71
C TYR A 390 12.83 -25.96 -7.50
N GLU A 391 14.11 -25.78 -7.17
CA GLU A 391 14.70 -26.41 -5.98
C GLU A 391 14.12 -25.88 -4.67
N SER A 392 13.86 -24.58 -4.57
CA SER A 392 13.20 -23.99 -3.40
C SER A 392 11.76 -24.51 -3.24
N PHE A 393 11.05 -24.72 -4.36
CA PHE A 393 9.71 -25.28 -4.36
C PHE A 393 9.69 -26.73 -3.89
N LYS A 394 10.64 -27.55 -4.34
CA LYS A 394 10.82 -28.92 -3.82
C LYS A 394 11.09 -28.94 -2.33
N GLN A 395 11.97 -28.07 -1.83
CA GLN A 395 12.28 -27.97 -0.40
C GLN A 395 11.08 -27.54 0.43
N LEU A 396 10.29 -26.58 -0.05
CA LEU A 396 9.03 -26.18 0.58
C LEU A 396 8.06 -27.36 0.64
N ASN A 397 7.86 -28.06 -0.48
CA ASN A 397 6.95 -29.21 -0.54
C ASN A 397 7.38 -30.38 0.36
N ALA A 398 8.68 -30.67 0.46
CA ALA A 398 9.20 -31.66 1.39
C ALA A 398 8.94 -31.24 2.84
N TYR A 399 9.24 -29.98 3.18
CA TYR A 399 8.99 -29.45 4.52
C TYR A 399 7.53 -29.53 4.92
N LEU A 400 6.61 -29.21 4.01
CA LEU A 400 5.16 -29.30 4.28
C LEU A 400 4.71 -30.74 4.53
N ARG A 401 5.22 -31.72 3.78
CA ARG A 401 4.90 -33.14 4.00
C ARG A 401 5.39 -33.61 5.37
N ASP A 402 6.58 -33.20 5.76
CA ASP A 402 7.21 -33.68 6.98
C ASP A 402 6.67 -32.97 8.24
N ASN A 403 6.29 -31.69 8.15
CA ASN A 403 5.96 -30.85 9.30
C ASN A 403 4.47 -30.47 9.38
N PHE A 404 3.72 -30.59 8.28
CA PHE A 404 2.29 -30.27 8.19
C PHE A 404 1.50 -31.42 7.52
N PRO A 405 1.58 -32.67 8.03
CA PRO A 405 0.91 -33.82 7.42
C PRO A 405 -0.62 -33.71 7.41
N GLU A 406 -1.19 -32.89 8.30
CA GLU A 406 -2.63 -32.60 8.33
C GLU A 406 -3.11 -31.63 7.22
N LEU A 407 -2.21 -31.01 6.47
CA LEU A 407 -2.57 -30.21 5.31
C LEU A 407 -2.89 -31.15 4.13
N ASP A 408 -4.16 -31.25 3.76
CA ASP A 408 -4.61 -32.05 2.61
C ASP A 408 -4.25 -31.38 1.28
N LEU A 409 -2.97 -31.43 0.96
CA LEU A 409 -2.42 -30.84 -0.25
C LEU A 409 -2.94 -31.53 -1.52
N GLU A 410 -3.34 -32.81 -1.45
CA GLU A 410 -3.88 -33.54 -2.60
C GLU A 410 -5.28 -33.04 -2.98
N SER A 411 -6.13 -32.74 -2.00
CA SER A 411 -7.43 -32.14 -2.26
C SER A 411 -7.29 -30.72 -2.79
N LEU A 412 -6.41 -29.90 -2.19
CA LEU A 412 -6.12 -28.53 -2.66
C LEU A 412 -5.62 -28.53 -4.12
N ASP A 413 -4.70 -29.43 -4.46
CA ASP A 413 -4.19 -29.57 -5.81
C ASP A 413 -5.29 -30.00 -6.80
N ARG A 414 -6.12 -30.98 -6.44
CA ARG A 414 -7.23 -31.43 -7.30
C ARG A 414 -8.22 -30.30 -7.57
N GLY A 415 -8.59 -29.55 -6.53
CA GLY A 415 -9.51 -28.42 -6.66
C GLY A 415 -8.92 -27.31 -7.53
N GLY A 416 -7.65 -26.96 -7.32
CA GLY A 416 -6.96 -25.95 -8.11
C GLY A 416 -6.75 -26.33 -9.57
N VAL A 417 -6.35 -27.57 -9.85
CA VAL A 417 -6.19 -28.09 -11.21
C VAL A 417 -7.54 -28.14 -11.94
N ALA A 418 -8.62 -28.54 -11.27
CA ALA A 418 -9.96 -28.53 -11.87
C ALA A 418 -10.39 -27.10 -12.27
N ARG A 419 -10.20 -26.11 -11.38
CA ARG A 419 -10.48 -24.69 -11.68
C ARG A 419 -9.69 -24.20 -12.90
N TYR A 420 -8.40 -24.53 -12.97
CA TYR A 420 -7.56 -24.19 -14.11
C TYR A 420 -8.06 -24.81 -15.42
N VAL A 421 -8.41 -26.11 -15.42
CA VAL A 421 -8.93 -26.80 -16.60
C VAL A 421 -10.24 -26.15 -17.07
N GLU A 422 -11.20 -25.93 -16.16
CA GLU A 422 -12.48 -25.27 -16.47
C GLU A 422 -12.27 -23.89 -17.10
N TRP A 423 -11.39 -23.07 -16.51
CA TRP A 423 -11.07 -21.74 -17.02
C TRP A 423 -10.45 -21.80 -18.42
N THR A 424 -9.45 -22.67 -18.64
CA THR A 424 -8.83 -22.79 -19.98
C THR A 424 -9.82 -23.30 -21.04
N ASP A 425 -10.77 -24.17 -20.68
CA ASP A 425 -11.81 -24.65 -21.59
C ASP A 425 -12.86 -23.59 -21.91
N GLU A 426 -13.16 -22.69 -20.97
CA GLU A 426 -13.99 -21.51 -21.22
C GLU A 426 -13.31 -20.54 -22.20
N ILE A 427 -12.07 -20.15 -21.93
CA ILE A 427 -11.30 -19.25 -22.82
C ILE A 427 -11.16 -19.84 -24.23
N LYS A 428 -10.85 -21.14 -24.35
CA LYS A 428 -10.78 -21.81 -25.66
C LYS A 428 -12.11 -21.77 -26.41
N ARG A 429 -13.24 -21.88 -25.71
CA ARG A 429 -14.58 -21.76 -26.32
C ARG A 429 -14.85 -20.33 -26.80
N GLU A 430 -14.54 -19.32 -26.00
CA GLU A 430 -14.70 -17.92 -26.40
C GLU A 430 -13.85 -17.58 -27.62
N VAL A 431 -12.58 -17.98 -27.63
CA VAL A 431 -11.68 -17.77 -28.77
C VAL A 431 -12.19 -18.49 -30.02
N ALA A 432 -12.75 -19.70 -29.87
CA ALA A 432 -13.35 -20.42 -31.00
C ALA A 432 -14.59 -19.71 -31.57
N GLU A 433 -15.43 -19.12 -30.72
CA GLU A 433 -16.60 -18.33 -31.15
C GLU A 433 -16.19 -17.01 -31.83
N ILE A 434 -15.18 -16.32 -31.31
CA ILE A 434 -14.58 -15.14 -31.97
C ILE A 434 -14.01 -15.51 -33.33
N ARG A 435 -13.32 -16.65 -33.45
CA ARG A 435 -12.82 -17.11 -34.76
C ARG A 435 -13.97 -17.40 -35.72
N LYS A 436 -15.06 -18.03 -35.27
CA LYS A 436 -16.26 -18.26 -36.09
C LYS A 436 -16.94 -16.96 -36.53
N SER A 437 -17.01 -15.94 -35.67
CA SER A 437 -17.62 -14.66 -36.03
C SER A 437 -16.79 -13.91 -37.08
N LEU A 438 -15.46 -13.89 -36.92
CA LEU A 438 -14.53 -13.29 -37.89
C LEU A 438 -14.57 -14.02 -39.25
N LEU A 439 -14.74 -15.34 -39.24
CA LEU A 439 -14.94 -16.13 -40.47
C LEU A 439 -16.27 -15.80 -41.17
N LYS A 440 -17.35 -15.59 -40.41
CA LYS A 440 -18.66 -15.17 -40.94
C LYS A 440 -18.65 -13.74 -41.49
N GLU A 441 -17.96 -12.81 -40.84
CA GLU A 441 -17.77 -11.45 -41.37
C GLU A 441 -16.98 -11.46 -42.67
N LYS A 442 -15.88 -12.23 -42.74
CA LYS A 442 -15.12 -12.39 -43.99
C LYS A 442 -15.93 -13.03 -45.12
N GLN A 443 -16.86 -13.94 -44.79
CA GLN A 443 -17.77 -14.51 -45.78
C GLN A 443 -18.81 -13.49 -46.26
N LYS A 444 -19.40 -12.68 -45.36
CA LYS A 444 -20.30 -11.58 -45.73
C LYS A 444 -19.62 -10.50 -46.57
N ASP A 445 -18.38 -10.16 -46.27
CA ASP A 445 -17.60 -9.18 -47.04
C ASP A 445 -17.30 -9.68 -48.47
N ASN A 446 -17.08 -10.99 -48.62
CA ASN A 446 -16.91 -11.61 -49.93
C ASN A 446 -18.23 -11.72 -50.70
N GLU A 447 -19.35 -12.04 -50.04
CA GLU A 447 -20.68 -12.07 -50.66
C GLU A 447 -21.14 -10.66 -51.07
N GLY A 448 -20.92 -9.64 -50.24
CA GLY A 448 -21.23 -8.23 -50.55
C GLY A 448 -20.41 -7.67 -51.70
N ARG A 449 -19.13 -8.06 -51.82
CA ARG A 449 -18.30 -7.72 -53.00
C ARG A 449 -18.80 -8.40 -54.27
N SER A 450 -19.28 -9.64 -54.19
CA SER A 450 -19.86 -10.34 -55.35
C SER A 450 -21.22 -9.78 -55.80
N ALA A 451 -22.05 -9.29 -54.88
CA ALA A 451 -23.31 -8.62 -55.19
C ALA A 451 -23.10 -7.24 -55.84
N SER A 452 -22.12 -6.46 -55.35
CA SER A 452 -21.78 -5.15 -55.94
C SER A 452 -21.19 -5.24 -57.36
N ALA A 453 -20.61 -6.38 -57.74
CA ALA A 453 -20.11 -6.62 -59.09
C ALA A 453 -21.22 -6.99 -60.08
N GLY A 454 -22.37 -7.49 -59.60
CA GLY A 454 -23.51 -7.90 -60.43
C GLY A 454 -24.41 -6.74 -60.90
N GLU A 455 -24.54 -5.66 -60.11
CA GLU A 455 -25.38 -4.50 -60.47
C GLU A 455 -24.73 -3.55 -61.50
N THR A 456 -23.43 -3.66 -61.74
CA THR A 456 -22.71 -2.83 -62.73
C THR A 456 -22.77 -3.34 -64.17
N LEU A 457 -23.42 -4.47 -64.46
CA LEU A 457 -23.43 -5.09 -65.80
C LEU A 457 -24.76 -5.00 -66.57
N GLU A 458 -25.82 -4.41 -66.02
CA GLU A 458 -27.14 -4.33 -66.70
C GLU A 458 -27.53 -2.94 -67.24
N SER A 459 -26.65 -1.92 -67.21
CA SER A 459 -27.02 -0.56 -67.70
C SER A 459 -26.37 -0.09 -69.01
N ASP A 460 -25.47 -0.84 -69.63
CA ASP A 460 -24.85 -0.48 -70.92
C ASP A 460 -25.17 -1.51 -72.01
N GLY A 461 -26.36 -1.39 -72.62
CA GLY A 461 -26.81 -2.29 -73.68
C GLY A 461 -28.07 -1.83 -74.42
N ALA A 462 -28.13 -0.57 -74.84
CA ALA A 462 -29.15 -0.10 -75.79
C ALA A 462 -28.63 1.08 -76.64
N THR A 463 -27.90 0.75 -77.71
CA THR A 463 -27.89 1.46 -79.00
C THR A 463 -27.50 0.49 -80.10
#